data_AF-A0A849HE31-F1
#
_entry.id   AF-A0A849HE31-F1
#
_cell.length_a   1.000
_cell.length_b   1.000
_cell.length_c   1.000
_cell.angle_alpha   90.00
_cell.angle_beta   90.00
_cell.angle_gamma   90.00
#
_symmetry.space_group_name_H-M   'P 1'
#
loop_
_entity.id
_entity.type
_entity.pdbx_description
1 polymer ?
#
loop_
_entity_poly.entity_id
_entity_poly.type
_entity_poly.pdbx_seq_one_letter_code
_entity_poly.pdbx_strand_id
1 'polypeptide(L)'
;MPDAHQGDPRRRVPRTDAILADPLVAEAISRHGRDRVKQAVGTAQQQVRDGALTPDDVVNATLAALPLHRSSLTPVLNATGVVIHTNVGRAPLSTAAVEAIADAAGYVDVELDLETGQRSRRGRGLLAALLRRVPDAEAALVVNNGAAALVLATTALAAGKEVVVSRGEMVEIGDGFRLPDLIASTGARLREVGTTNRTTIADYEDALGTDTGCILKVHPSNFRVEGFTAQVPVEQLASLGPPVVHDIGSGLLSPDPLLPDEPDATTALRAGAAVVTASGDKLLGGPQAGILLGRADEVERIRRHPLARAVRADKLALAALEATVTGPPAPVTAYLHADPDQLRTRCERLAAATPPELNATIIQTHGVVGGGGAPGLTLPSWAVSLPEDCAARLRTQPRPVLARVDRGRCLVDLRCIPPDADHLVAEAISQLP
;
A
#
# COMPACT_ATOMS: atom_id res chain seq x y z
N MET A 1 -58.01 4.63 40.68
CA MET A 1 -57.12 3.94 39.71
C MET A 1 -56.75 4.98 38.66
N PRO A 2 -55.46 5.33 38.50
CA PRO A 2 -55.04 6.18 37.40
C PRO A 2 -55.07 5.39 36.10
N ASP A 3 -55.43 6.08 35.03
CA ASP A 3 -55.66 5.60 33.67
C ASP A 3 -54.39 4.96 33.08
N ALA A 4 -54.36 3.63 32.95
CA ALA A 4 -53.23 2.88 32.38
C ALA A 4 -53.17 2.92 30.84
N HIS A 5 -53.97 3.77 30.20
CA HIS A 5 -54.00 3.99 28.75
C HIS A 5 -53.25 5.25 28.30
N GLN A 6 -52.16 5.63 28.98
CA GLN A 6 -51.13 6.48 28.39
C GLN A 6 -50.38 5.70 27.29
N GLY A 7 -50.99 5.71 26.10
CA GLY A 7 -50.42 5.53 24.77
C GLY A 7 -49.41 4.40 24.58
N ASP A 8 -49.87 3.24 24.11
CA ASP A 8 -49.00 2.19 23.57
C ASP A 8 -48.07 2.78 22.48
N PRO A 9 -46.75 2.90 22.71
CA PRO A 9 -45.80 3.50 21.75
C PRO A 9 -45.79 2.75 20.42
N ARG A 10 -46.21 1.47 20.38
CA ARG A 10 -46.37 0.67 19.15
C ARG A 10 -47.41 1.26 18.19
N ARG A 11 -48.39 2.02 18.69
CA ARG A 11 -49.39 2.72 17.87
C ARG A 11 -48.87 4.02 17.24
N ARG A 12 -47.74 4.53 17.72
CA ARG A 12 -47.10 5.77 17.24
C ARG A 12 -45.89 5.54 16.34
N VAL A 13 -45.52 4.28 16.08
CA VAL A 13 -44.39 3.94 15.18
C VAL A 13 -44.67 4.55 13.79
N PRO A 14 -43.82 5.48 13.30
CA PRO A 14 -44.03 6.10 12.00
C PRO A 14 -44.00 5.06 10.89
N ARG A 15 -44.84 5.22 9.86
CA ARG A 15 -44.86 4.28 8.71
C ARG A 15 -43.54 4.35 7.95
N THR A 16 -43.09 3.22 7.43
CA THR A 16 -41.84 3.14 6.65
C THR A 16 -41.83 4.14 5.50
N ASP A 17 -42.93 4.30 4.77
CA ASP A 17 -43.01 5.27 3.67
C ASP A 17 -42.88 6.72 4.13
N ALA A 18 -43.35 7.06 5.34
CA ALA A 18 -43.19 8.39 5.91
C ALA A 18 -41.72 8.66 6.28
N ILE A 19 -41.03 7.67 6.86
CA ILE A 19 -39.60 7.78 7.18
C ILE A 19 -38.76 7.85 5.91
N LEU A 20 -39.08 7.04 4.89
CA LEU A 20 -38.36 7.06 3.61
C LEU A 20 -38.59 8.34 2.79
N ALA A 21 -39.68 9.07 3.07
CA ALA A 21 -39.98 10.36 2.45
C ALA A 21 -39.30 11.54 3.18
N ASP A 22 -38.72 11.32 4.36
CA ASP A 22 -37.93 12.34 5.05
C ASP A 22 -36.73 12.76 4.16
N PRO A 23 -36.46 14.07 3.98
CA PRO A 23 -35.39 14.54 3.10
C PRO A 23 -34.01 13.96 3.42
N LEU A 24 -33.67 13.81 4.71
CA LEU A 24 -32.37 13.28 5.13
C LEU A 24 -32.26 11.78 4.82
N VAL A 25 -33.36 11.04 4.99
CA VAL A 25 -33.43 9.62 4.65
C VAL A 25 -33.42 9.43 3.13
N ALA A 26 -34.08 10.30 2.37
CA ALA A 26 -34.05 10.27 0.90
C ALA A 26 -32.64 10.54 0.35
N GLU A 27 -31.91 11.49 0.94
CA GLU A 27 -30.49 11.71 0.64
C GLU A 27 -29.65 10.48 1.01
N ALA A 28 -29.94 9.82 2.14
CA ALA A 28 -29.29 8.58 2.50
C ALA A 28 -29.59 7.44 1.50
N ILE A 29 -30.79 7.38 0.91
CA ILE A 29 -31.16 6.39 -0.11
C ILE A 29 -30.31 6.58 -1.37
N SER A 30 -30.17 7.81 -1.88
CA SER A 30 -29.34 8.08 -3.06
C SER A 30 -27.88 7.69 -2.84
N ARG A 31 -27.44 7.79 -1.57
CA ARG A 31 -26.07 7.54 -1.12
C ARG A 31 -25.74 6.08 -0.78
N HIS A 32 -26.66 5.35 -0.16
CA HIS A 32 -26.42 4.00 0.43
C HIS A 32 -27.22 2.89 -0.25
N GLY A 33 -28.15 3.24 -1.14
CA GLY A 33 -29.10 2.32 -1.74
C GLY A 33 -30.32 2.10 -0.85
N ARG A 34 -31.48 1.95 -1.51
CA ARG A 34 -32.79 1.89 -0.86
C ARG A 34 -32.92 0.72 0.13
N ASP A 35 -32.41 -0.45 -0.23
CA ASP A 35 -32.58 -1.66 0.60
C ASP A 35 -31.87 -1.56 1.94
N ARG A 36 -30.64 -1.01 1.95
CA ARG A 36 -29.86 -0.81 3.16
C ARG A 36 -30.52 0.21 4.09
N VAL A 37 -31.03 1.30 3.53
CA VAL A 37 -31.78 2.30 4.30
C VAL A 37 -33.06 1.70 4.85
N LYS A 38 -33.80 0.91 4.06
CA LYS A 38 -35.02 0.25 4.51
C LYS A 38 -34.75 -0.75 5.66
N GLN A 39 -33.62 -1.46 5.64
CA GLN A 39 -33.19 -2.31 6.75
C GLN A 39 -32.92 -1.48 8.01
N ALA A 40 -32.19 -0.38 7.90
CA ALA A 40 -31.94 0.54 9.03
C ALA A 40 -33.23 1.12 9.61
N VAL A 41 -34.18 1.51 8.74
CA VAL A 41 -35.54 1.94 9.15
C VAL A 41 -36.26 0.83 9.91
N GLY A 42 -36.19 -0.41 9.41
CA GLY A 42 -36.80 -1.56 10.08
C GLY A 42 -36.24 -1.79 11.48
N THR A 43 -34.91 -1.70 11.65
CA THR A 43 -34.24 -1.80 12.95
C THR A 43 -34.67 -0.67 13.90
N ALA A 44 -34.66 0.58 13.44
CA ALA A 44 -35.08 1.72 14.26
C ALA A 44 -36.56 1.63 14.65
N GLN A 45 -37.44 1.25 13.73
CA GLN A 45 -38.86 1.01 14.02
C GLN A 45 -39.05 -0.12 15.03
N GLN A 46 -38.23 -1.17 15.01
CA GLN A 46 -38.28 -2.24 15.99
C GLN A 46 -37.88 -1.74 17.39
N GLN A 47 -36.84 -0.91 17.50
CA GLN A 47 -36.45 -0.26 18.75
C GLN A 47 -37.58 0.60 19.34
N VAL A 48 -38.37 1.27 18.50
CA VAL A 48 -39.58 2.00 18.95
C VAL A 48 -40.66 1.03 19.45
N ARG A 49 -40.87 -0.10 18.77
CA ARG A 49 -41.84 -1.12 19.22
C ARG A 49 -41.46 -1.75 20.56
N ASP A 50 -40.17 -1.90 20.80
CA ASP A 50 -39.60 -2.48 22.02
C ASP A 50 -39.48 -1.46 23.16
N GLY A 51 -39.81 -0.18 22.91
CA GLY A 51 -39.75 0.90 23.90
C GLY A 51 -38.34 1.43 24.19
N ALA A 52 -37.34 1.03 23.40
CA ALA A 52 -35.95 1.48 23.51
C ALA A 52 -35.67 2.83 22.82
N LEU A 53 -36.58 3.27 21.94
CA LEU A 53 -36.47 4.51 21.16
C LEU A 53 -37.83 5.21 21.11
N THR A 54 -37.86 6.55 21.12
CA THR A 54 -39.12 7.27 20.93
C THR A 54 -39.48 7.35 19.43
N PRO A 55 -40.77 7.44 19.06
CA PRO A 55 -41.18 7.61 17.67
C PRO A 55 -40.53 8.81 16.96
N ASP A 56 -40.27 9.88 17.70
CA ASP A 56 -39.72 11.14 17.15
C ASP A 56 -38.23 11.00 16.81
N ASP A 57 -37.53 10.05 17.44
CA ASP A 57 -36.11 9.79 17.20
C ASP A 57 -35.83 8.78 16.06
N VAL A 58 -36.86 8.21 15.44
CA VAL A 58 -36.70 7.09 14.48
C VAL A 58 -35.87 7.48 13.26
N VAL A 59 -35.98 8.73 12.80
CA VAL A 59 -35.19 9.26 11.68
C VAL A 59 -33.72 9.35 12.06
N ASN A 60 -33.42 9.97 13.20
CA ASN A 60 -32.06 10.11 13.70
C ASN A 60 -31.40 8.75 13.95
N ALA A 61 -32.13 7.80 14.56
CA ALA A 61 -31.65 6.44 14.77
C ALA A 61 -31.42 5.68 13.45
N THR A 62 -32.29 5.88 12.45
CA THR A 62 -32.10 5.32 11.11
C THR A 62 -30.79 5.81 10.51
N LEU A 63 -30.53 7.12 10.54
CA LEU A 63 -29.32 7.71 9.98
C LEU A 63 -28.07 7.30 10.76
N ALA A 64 -28.14 7.25 12.10
CA ALA A 64 -27.04 6.83 12.96
C ALA A 64 -26.66 5.35 12.78
N ALA A 65 -27.61 4.50 12.37
CA ALA A 65 -27.37 3.10 12.08
C ALA A 65 -26.73 2.85 10.69
N LEU A 66 -26.71 3.85 9.82
CA LEU A 66 -26.03 3.75 8.53
C LEU A 66 -24.51 3.87 8.72
N PRO A 67 -23.71 3.15 7.91
CA PRO A 67 -22.27 3.24 8.04
C PRO A 67 -21.79 4.64 7.68
N LEU A 68 -20.79 5.14 8.39
CA LEU A 68 -20.15 6.42 8.04
C LEU A 68 -19.50 6.37 6.65
N HIS A 69 -18.90 5.22 6.31
CA HIS A 69 -18.20 4.99 5.06
C HIS A 69 -18.96 4.05 4.12
N ARG A 70 -18.72 4.18 2.82
CA ARG A 70 -19.32 3.31 1.79
C ARG A 70 -18.64 1.95 1.68
N SER A 71 -17.39 1.87 2.12
CA SER A 71 -16.62 0.64 2.29
C SER A 71 -16.60 0.24 3.77
N SER A 72 -16.37 -1.04 4.05
CA SER A 72 -16.03 -1.52 5.39
C SER A 72 -14.64 -1.07 5.85
N LEU A 73 -13.82 -0.54 4.93
CA LEU A 73 -12.53 0.06 5.24
C LEU A 73 -12.72 1.44 5.86
N THR A 74 -12.06 1.66 6.99
CA THR A 74 -12.08 2.93 7.74
C THR A 74 -10.78 3.70 7.46
N PRO A 75 -10.85 4.96 6.99
CA PRO A 75 -9.68 5.83 6.90
C PRO A 75 -9.02 6.04 8.27
N VAL A 76 -7.70 6.02 8.32
CA VAL A 76 -6.92 6.16 9.56
C VAL A 76 -5.86 7.24 9.40
N LEU A 77 -5.57 7.96 10.47
CA LEU A 77 -4.42 8.87 10.55
C LEU A 77 -3.21 8.08 11.06
N ASN A 78 -2.22 7.86 10.19
CA ASN A 78 -1.01 7.10 10.52
C ASN A 78 -0.04 7.95 11.36
N ALA A 79 -0.14 7.85 12.69
CA ALA A 79 0.77 8.48 13.63
C ALA A 79 1.81 7.49 14.20
N THR A 80 2.10 6.40 13.48
CA THR A 80 3.01 5.33 13.94
C THR A 80 4.46 5.61 13.60
N GLY A 81 4.76 6.59 12.74
CA GLY A 81 6.10 6.84 12.19
C GLY A 81 6.60 5.78 11.20
N VAL A 82 5.75 4.82 10.79
CA VAL A 82 6.04 3.81 9.76
C VAL A 82 5.54 4.33 8.41
N VAL A 83 6.46 4.62 7.47
CA VAL A 83 6.11 5.22 6.17
C VAL A 83 5.30 4.27 5.28
N ILE A 84 5.79 3.04 5.12
CA ILE A 84 5.14 1.96 4.37
C ILE A 84 4.56 0.96 5.35
N HIS A 85 3.37 1.26 5.84
CA HIS A 85 2.69 0.45 6.84
C HIS A 85 1.73 -0.55 6.15
N THR A 86 2.10 -1.83 6.16
CA THR A 86 1.38 -2.89 5.45
C THR A 86 -0.08 -3.05 5.88
N ASN A 87 -0.36 -3.01 7.20
CA ASN A 87 -1.73 -3.20 7.71
C ASN A 87 -2.72 -2.07 7.36
N VAL A 88 -2.24 -0.91 6.90
CA VAL A 88 -3.08 0.26 6.57
C VAL A 88 -2.98 0.64 5.09
N GLY A 89 -2.53 -0.30 4.25
CA GLY A 89 -2.56 -0.13 2.80
C GLY A 89 -1.29 0.41 2.15
N ARG A 90 -0.14 0.37 2.86
CA ARG A 90 1.18 0.79 2.34
C ARG A 90 1.23 2.28 1.96
N ALA A 91 1.50 2.60 0.69
CA ALA A 91 1.68 3.97 0.20
C ALA A 91 0.34 4.73 0.08
N PRO A 92 0.19 5.89 0.74
CA PRO A 92 -0.91 6.80 0.43
C PRO A 92 -0.66 7.50 -0.91
N LEU A 93 -1.74 7.73 -1.67
CA LEU A 93 -1.71 8.37 -2.98
C LEU A 93 -1.65 9.90 -2.86
N SER A 94 -0.99 10.54 -3.82
CA SER A 94 -1.04 12.00 -3.99
C SER A 94 -2.41 12.45 -4.48
N THR A 95 -2.74 13.74 -4.32
CA THR A 95 -3.97 14.33 -4.87
C THR A 95 -4.09 14.07 -6.38
N ALA A 96 -3.00 14.24 -7.14
CA ALA A 96 -2.99 13.98 -8.57
C ALA A 96 -3.32 12.51 -8.92
N ALA A 97 -2.84 11.55 -8.13
CA ALA A 97 -3.17 10.13 -8.32
C ALA A 97 -4.63 9.83 -7.95
N VAL A 98 -5.18 10.50 -6.94
CA VAL A 98 -6.61 10.37 -6.57
C VAL A 98 -7.51 10.96 -7.65
N GLU A 99 -7.17 12.13 -8.20
CA GLU A 99 -7.88 12.75 -9.33
C GLU A 99 -7.86 11.84 -10.56
N ALA A 100 -6.71 11.26 -10.90
CA ALA A 100 -6.59 10.30 -11.99
C ALA A 100 -7.45 9.04 -11.81
N ILE A 101 -7.61 8.55 -10.56
CA ILE A 101 -8.55 7.46 -10.25
C ILE A 101 -10.00 7.90 -10.46
N ALA A 102 -10.35 9.12 -10.04
CA ALA A 102 -11.70 9.65 -10.19
C ALA A 102 -12.09 9.76 -11.67
N ASP A 103 -11.18 10.25 -12.52
CA ASP A 103 -11.38 10.29 -13.98
C ASP A 103 -11.50 8.87 -14.55
N ALA A 104 -10.60 7.97 -14.14
CA ALA A 104 -10.60 6.58 -14.58
C ALA A 104 -11.79 5.76 -14.05
N ALA A 105 -12.60 6.27 -13.11
CA ALA A 105 -13.84 5.63 -12.70
C ALA A 105 -14.83 5.54 -13.88
N GLY A 106 -14.83 6.55 -14.75
CA GLY A 106 -15.61 6.59 -15.99
C GLY A 106 -14.98 5.83 -17.17
N TYR A 107 -15.38 6.16 -18.39
CA TYR A 107 -14.74 5.65 -19.60
C TYR A 107 -13.46 6.43 -19.90
N VAL A 108 -12.36 5.72 -20.12
CA VAL A 108 -11.04 6.26 -20.42
C VAL A 108 -10.36 5.43 -21.50
N ASP A 109 -9.43 6.02 -22.24
CA ASP A 109 -8.75 5.49 -23.44
C ASP A 109 -7.65 4.45 -23.13
N VAL A 110 -7.90 3.56 -22.17
CA VAL A 110 -6.92 2.62 -21.60
C VAL A 110 -6.20 1.76 -22.65
N GLU A 111 -6.89 1.37 -23.72
CA GLU A 111 -6.39 0.58 -24.86
C GLU A 111 -6.88 1.17 -26.21
N LEU A 112 -7.20 2.46 -26.24
CA LEU A 112 -7.68 3.15 -27.44
C LEU A 112 -6.69 4.26 -27.79
N ASP A 113 -6.39 4.43 -29.07
CA ASP A 113 -5.75 5.64 -29.55
C ASP A 113 -6.84 6.60 -30.04
N LEU A 114 -6.95 7.76 -29.40
CA LEU A 114 -8.01 8.73 -29.69
C LEU A 114 -7.86 9.42 -31.06
N GLU A 115 -6.64 9.52 -31.59
CA GLU A 115 -6.40 10.16 -32.90
C GLU A 115 -6.85 9.25 -34.04
N THR A 116 -6.57 7.95 -33.93
CA THR A 116 -6.86 6.95 -34.98
C THR A 116 -8.17 6.18 -34.75
N GLY A 117 -8.69 6.18 -33.52
CA GLY A 117 -9.82 5.36 -33.10
C GLY A 117 -9.52 3.86 -33.04
N GLN A 118 -8.24 3.45 -33.16
CA GLN A 118 -7.84 2.04 -33.19
C GLN A 118 -7.35 1.56 -31.82
N ARG A 119 -7.34 0.22 -31.66
CA ARG A 119 -6.81 -0.40 -30.44
C ARG A 119 -5.31 -0.11 -30.28
N SER A 120 -4.91 0.31 -29.09
CA SER A 120 -3.53 0.65 -28.73
C SER A 120 -2.99 -0.24 -27.61
N ARG A 121 -1.71 -0.06 -27.25
CA ARG A 121 -1.11 -0.73 -26.08
C ARG A 121 -1.74 -0.20 -24.80
N ARG A 122 -2.10 -1.12 -23.90
CA ARG A 122 -2.67 -0.79 -22.59
C ARG A 122 -1.72 0.10 -21.79
N GLY A 123 -2.22 1.23 -21.29
CA GLY A 123 -1.44 2.11 -20.41
C GLY A 123 -0.23 2.76 -21.10
N ARG A 124 -0.34 3.10 -22.39
CA ARG A 124 0.76 3.66 -23.20
C ARG A 124 1.45 4.87 -22.55
N GLY A 125 0.70 5.76 -21.91
CA GLY A 125 1.20 6.96 -21.25
C GLY A 125 2.12 6.63 -20.09
N LEU A 126 1.63 5.80 -19.17
CA LEU A 126 2.41 5.22 -18.08
C LEU A 126 3.68 4.50 -18.55
N LEU A 127 3.60 3.64 -19.57
CA LEU A 127 4.79 2.94 -20.07
C LEU A 127 5.85 3.94 -20.57
N ALA A 128 5.43 4.96 -21.32
CA ALA A 128 6.33 6.02 -21.75
C ALA A 128 6.89 6.84 -20.57
N ALA A 129 6.09 7.08 -19.53
CA ALA A 129 6.52 7.78 -18.32
C ALA A 129 7.59 7.01 -17.54
N LEU A 130 7.41 5.70 -17.38
CA LEU A 130 8.39 4.82 -16.74
C LEU A 130 9.73 4.81 -17.51
N LEU A 131 9.68 4.70 -18.85
CA LEU A 131 10.89 4.74 -19.69
C LEU A 131 11.60 6.09 -19.65
N ARG A 132 10.88 7.20 -19.47
CA ARG A 132 11.51 8.51 -19.22
C ARG A 132 12.19 8.59 -17.85
N ARG A 133 11.64 7.93 -16.83
CA ARG A 133 12.21 7.90 -15.47
C ARG A 133 13.39 6.94 -15.34
N VAL A 134 13.41 5.87 -16.13
CA VAL A 134 14.47 4.85 -16.14
C VAL A 134 14.98 4.68 -17.58
N PRO A 135 15.82 5.60 -18.08
CA PRO A 135 16.28 5.58 -19.47
C PRO A 135 17.10 4.33 -19.84
N ASP A 136 17.69 3.67 -18.85
CA ASP A 136 18.42 2.40 -19.02
C ASP A 136 17.49 1.21 -19.31
N ALA A 137 16.16 1.39 -19.19
CA ALA A 137 15.18 0.39 -19.61
C ALA A 137 14.80 0.60 -21.08
N GLU A 138 14.87 -0.46 -21.88
CA GLU A 138 14.46 -0.42 -23.29
C GLU A 138 12.94 -0.64 -23.46
N ALA A 139 12.32 -1.36 -22.52
CA ALA A 139 10.89 -1.61 -22.48
C ALA A 139 10.35 -1.71 -21.05
N ALA A 140 9.05 -1.47 -20.93
CA ALA A 140 8.32 -1.52 -19.67
C ALA A 140 7.03 -2.35 -19.80
N LEU A 141 6.65 -3.02 -18.71
CA LEU A 141 5.36 -3.69 -18.55
C LEU A 141 4.84 -3.46 -17.13
N VAL A 142 3.52 -3.30 -16.99
CA VAL A 142 2.86 -3.17 -15.69
C VAL A 142 1.77 -4.23 -15.54
N VAL A 143 1.81 -4.93 -14.42
CA VAL A 143 0.91 -6.01 -14.01
C VAL A 143 0.32 -5.73 -12.62
N ASN A 144 -0.50 -6.63 -12.10
CA ASN A 144 -1.32 -6.43 -10.91
C ASN A 144 -0.52 -6.08 -9.64
N ASN A 145 0.58 -6.78 -9.36
CA ASN A 145 1.43 -6.53 -8.18
C ASN A 145 2.85 -7.10 -8.39
N GLY A 146 3.78 -6.81 -7.49
CA GLY A 146 5.17 -7.29 -7.58
C GLY A 146 5.29 -8.82 -7.65
N ALA A 147 4.49 -9.55 -6.88
CA ALA A 147 4.45 -11.02 -6.94
C ALA A 147 4.05 -11.53 -8.34
N ALA A 148 3.05 -10.90 -8.96
CA ALA A 148 2.63 -11.22 -10.31
C ALA A 148 3.69 -10.88 -11.36
N ALA A 149 4.47 -9.80 -11.16
CA ALA A 149 5.59 -9.47 -12.03
C ALA A 149 6.66 -10.58 -11.98
N LEU A 150 6.99 -11.03 -10.78
CA LEU A 150 7.97 -12.10 -10.56
C LEU A 150 7.50 -13.44 -11.14
N VAL A 151 6.25 -13.84 -10.86
CA VAL A 151 5.65 -15.06 -11.45
C VAL A 151 5.67 -14.98 -12.97
N LEU A 152 5.24 -13.86 -13.55
CA LEU A 152 5.14 -13.73 -14.99
C LEU A 152 6.53 -13.77 -15.65
N ALA A 153 7.52 -13.07 -15.07
CA ALA A 153 8.89 -13.06 -15.57
C ALA A 153 9.51 -14.47 -15.51
N THR A 154 9.46 -15.13 -14.35
CA THR A 154 10.05 -16.46 -14.17
C THR A 154 9.35 -17.53 -14.99
N THR A 155 8.01 -17.48 -15.12
CA THR A 155 7.28 -18.39 -16.00
C THR A 155 7.69 -18.19 -17.46
N ALA A 156 7.70 -16.94 -17.96
CA ALA A 156 7.99 -16.68 -19.36
C ALA A 156 9.44 -17.01 -19.75
N LEU A 157 10.38 -16.85 -18.82
CA LEU A 157 11.81 -17.07 -19.05
C LEU A 157 12.25 -18.52 -18.78
N ALA A 158 11.64 -19.18 -17.78
CA ALA A 158 12.11 -20.45 -17.23
C ALA A 158 11.03 -21.55 -17.12
N ALA A 159 9.89 -21.45 -17.82
CA ALA A 159 8.93 -22.56 -17.88
C ALA A 159 9.61 -23.88 -18.33
N GLY A 160 9.50 -24.93 -17.51
CA GLY A 160 10.15 -26.23 -17.75
C GLY A 160 11.67 -26.24 -17.59
N LYS A 161 12.26 -25.13 -17.17
CA LYS A 161 13.70 -24.90 -16.97
C LYS A 161 14.00 -24.57 -15.50
N GLU A 162 15.27 -24.37 -15.19
CA GLU A 162 15.74 -24.02 -13.86
C GLU A 162 15.75 -22.51 -13.63
N VAL A 163 15.30 -22.10 -12.44
CA VAL A 163 15.49 -20.76 -11.88
C VAL A 163 16.55 -20.87 -10.80
N VAL A 164 17.73 -20.31 -11.03
CA VAL A 164 18.85 -20.38 -10.10
C VAL A 164 18.79 -19.20 -9.14
N VAL A 165 18.80 -19.45 -7.83
CA VAL A 165 18.69 -18.42 -6.79
C VAL A 165 19.54 -18.75 -5.56
N SER A 166 20.09 -17.72 -4.92
CA SER A 166 20.80 -17.83 -3.65
C SER A 166 19.86 -18.27 -2.51
N ARG A 167 20.29 -19.22 -1.66
CA ARG A 167 19.54 -19.62 -0.45
C ARG A 167 19.29 -18.46 0.51
N GLY A 168 20.23 -17.52 0.60
CA GLY A 168 20.08 -16.31 1.43
C GLY A 168 19.04 -15.31 0.92
N GLU A 169 18.54 -15.50 -0.30
CA GLU A 169 17.55 -14.63 -0.95
C GLU A 169 16.15 -15.28 -0.96
N MET A 170 15.96 -16.39 -0.24
CA MET A 170 14.67 -17.05 -0.08
C MET A 170 13.84 -16.37 0.98
N VAL A 171 12.91 -15.53 0.51
CA VAL A 171 12.11 -14.68 1.38
C VAL A 171 10.71 -15.24 1.62
N GLU A 172 10.24 -15.07 2.87
CA GLU A 172 8.82 -15.07 3.21
C GLU A 172 8.40 -13.62 3.52
N ILE A 173 7.33 -13.16 2.90
CA ILE A 173 6.85 -11.77 3.03
C ILE A 173 5.36 -11.78 3.40
N GLY A 174 4.98 -10.99 4.41
CA GLY A 174 3.57 -10.79 4.76
C GLY A 174 2.88 -12.08 5.23
N ASP A 175 1.64 -12.29 4.77
CA ASP A 175 0.72 -13.37 5.18
C ASP A 175 1.03 -14.71 4.47
N GLY A 176 2.26 -15.21 4.64
CA GLY A 176 2.68 -16.53 4.12
C GLY A 176 3.06 -16.57 2.64
N PHE A 177 3.31 -15.42 1.99
CA PHE A 177 3.90 -15.43 0.64
C PHE A 177 5.35 -15.92 0.73
N ARG A 178 5.61 -17.09 0.13
CA ARG A 178 6.92 -17.74 0.09
C ARG A 178 7.44 -17.78 -1.33
N LEU A 179 8.62 -17.21 -1.54
CA LEU A 179 9.26 -17.21 -2.85
C LEU A 179 9.40 -18.64 -3.44
N PRO A 180 9.87 -19.66 -2.70
CA PRO A 180 9.99 -21.01 -3.25
C PRO A 180 8.66 -21.59 -3.75
N ASP A 181 7.59 -21.44 -2.96
CA ASP A 181 6.26 -21.95 -3.30
C ASP A 181 5.69 -21.24 -4.54
N LEU A 182 5.93 -19.93 -4.63
CA LEU A 182 5.56 -19.13 -5.79
C LEU A 182 6.25 -19.61 -7.06
N ILE A 183 7.58 -19.78 -7.03
CA ILE A 183 8.34 -20.22 -8.20
C ILE A 183 7.95 -21.65 -8.59
N ALA A 184 7.80 -22.55 -7.62
CA ALA A 184 7.36 -23.92 -7.89
C ALA A 184 5.98 -23.96 -8.61
N SER A 185 5.07 -23.04 -8.27
CA SER A 185 3.75 -22.94 -8.91
C SER A 185 3.80 -22.58 -10.40
N THR A 186 4.92 -22.04 -10.89
CA THR A 186 5.12 -21.66 -12.30
C THR A 186 5.48 -22.86 -13.21
N GLY A 187 5.78 -24.02 -12.61
CA GLY A 187 6.33 -25.16 -13.34
C GLY A 187 7.83 -25.04 -13.64
N ALA A 188 8.49 -23.98 -13.16
CA ALA A 188 9.95 -23.89 -13.13
C ALA A 188 10.52 -24.77 -12.00
N ARG A 189 11.76 -25.25 -12.19
CA ARG A 189 12.52 -25.96 -11.15
C ARG A 189 13.39 -24.96 -10.40
N LEU A 190 13.18 -24.80 -9.10
CA LEU A 190 14.05 -23.96 -8.28
C LEU A 190 15.38 -24.68 -8.07
N ARG A 191 16.50 -24.02 -8.42
CA ARG A 191 17.86 -24.51 -8.23
C ARG A 191 18.59 -23.59 -7.27
N GLU A 192 18.68 -24.04 -6.03
CA GLU A 192 19.25 -23.25 -4.94
C GLU A 192 20.78 -23.35 -4.90
N VAL A 193 21.46 -22.22 -4.66
CA VAL A 193 22.92 -22.14 -4.57
C VAL A 193 23.40 -21.44 -3.29
N GLY A 194 24.66 -21.68 -2.93
CA GLY A 194 25.28 -21.10 -1.75
C GLY A 194 24.62 -21.52 -0.43
N THR A 195 24.71 -20.62 0.56
CA THR A 195 24.18 -20.80 1.91
C THR A 195 23.35 -19.57 2.33
N THR A 196 22.70 -19.64 3.50
CA THR A 196 21.85 -18.54 3.99
C THR A 196 22.61 -17.22 4.14
N ASN A 197 23.82 -17.26 4.70
CA ASN A 197 24.61 -16.06 4.96
C ASN A 197 25.59 -15.75 3.82
N ARG A 198 26.09 -16.76 3.10
CA ARG A 198 27.13 -16.56 2.08
C ARG A 198 26.81 -17.31 0.78
N THR A 199 26.84 -16.55 -0.31
CA THR A 199 26.81 -17.07 -1.68
C THR A 199 27.92 -16.41 -2.48
N THR A 200 28.65 -17.20 -3.25
CA THR A 200 29.76 -16.80 -4.09
C THR A 200 29.43 -16.97 -5.56
N ILE A 201 30.22 -16.36 -6.45
CA ILE A 201 30.02 -16.51 -7.89
C ILE A 201 30.19 -17.97 -8.36
N ALA A 202 31.14 -18.71 -7.76
CA ALA A 202 31.38 -20.12 -8.07
C ALA A 202 30.15 -21.00 -7.78
N ASP A 203 29.40 -20.69 -6.71
CA ASP A 203 28.15 -21.41 -6.41
C ASP A 203 27.13 -21.29 -7.54
N TYR A 204 27.10 -20.16 -8.25
CA TYR A 204 26.28 -19.99 -9.44
C TYR A 204 26.90 -20.73 -10.63
N GLU A 205 28.17 -20.53 -10.94
CA GLU A 205 28.86 -21.18 -12.07
C GLU A 205 28.67 -22.71 -12.07
N ASP A 206 28.79 -23.36 -10.91
CA ASP A 206 28.62 -24.80 -10.73
C ASP A 206 27.17 -25.29 -10.96
N ALA A 207 26.18 -24.40 -10.83
CA ALA A 207 24.77 -24.73 -10.96
C ALA A 207 24.18 -24.42 -12.35
N LEU A 208 24.84 -23.59 -13.15
CA LEU A 208 24.33 -23.18 -14.46
C LEU A 208 24.58 -24.24 -15.52
N GLY A 209 23.62 -24.40 -16.44
CA GLY A 209 23.72 -25.35 -17.54
C GLY A 209 22.70 -25.07 -18.65
N THR A 210 22.58 -26.01 -19.59
CA THR A 210 21.65 -25.89 -20.73
C THR A 210 20.19 -25.77 -20.33
N ASP A 211 19.85 -26.29 -19.16
CA ASP A 211 18.50 -26.28 -18.59
C ASP A 211 18.20 -25.03 -17.77
N THR A 212 19.15 -24.11 -17.59
CA THR A 212 18.91 -22.84 -16.89
C THR A 212 18.06 -21.92 -17.76
N GLY A 213 16.95 -21.44 -17.19
CA GLY A 213 16.07 -20.46 -17.82
C GLY A 213 16.45 -19.03 -17.46
N CYS A 214 16.70 -18.77 -16.17
CA CYS A 214 17.17 -17.48 -15.68
C CYS A 214 17.91 -17.62 -14.34
N ILE A 215 18.66 -16.58 -14.00
CA ILE A 215 19.15 -16.33 -12.64
C ILE A 215 18.16 -15.37 -11.99
N LEU A 216 17.66 -15.73 -10.81
CA LEU A 216 16.81 -14.86 -10.00
C LEU A 216 17.64 -14.30 -8.84
N LYS A 217 17.75 -12.97 -8.79
CA LYS A 217 18.29 -12.24 -7.65
C LYS A 217 17.15 -11.54 -6.93
N VAL A 218 17.04 -11.69 -5.61
CA VAL A 218 15.96 -11.07 -4.82
C VAL A 218 16.51 -10.22 -3.70
N HIS A 219 15.99 -8.99 -3.57
CA HIS A 219 16.29 -8.11 -2.45
C HIS A 219 15.52 -8.52 -1.19
N PRO A 220 16.18 -8.82 -0.06
CA PRO A 220 15.52 -9.06 1.22
C PRO A 220 14.95 -7.76 1.80
N SER A 221 13.80 -7.31 1.28
CA SER A 221 13.20 -6.01 1.62
C SER A 221 12.55 -5.92 3.02
N ASN A 222 12.40 -7.05 3.74
CA ASN A 222 11.72 -7.12 5.04
C ASN A 222 12.58 -7.67 6.19
N PHE A 223 13.82 -8.10 5.94
CA PHE A 223 14.75 -8.55 6.98
C PHE A 223 16.20 -8.31 6.56
N ARG A 224 17.14 -8.46 7.50
CA ARG A 224 18.58 -8.44 7.23
C ARG A 224 19.25 -9.64 7.87
N VAL A 225 20.30 -10.12 7.21
CA VAL A 225 21.26 -11.05 7.81
C VAL A 225 22.49 -10.23 8.17
N GLU A 226 22.92 -10.30 9.42
CA GLU A 226 24.09 -9.57 9.93
C GLU A 226 25.21 -10.54 10.33
N GLY A 227 26.46 -10.08 10.32
CA GLY A 227 27.65 -10.87 10.63
C GLY A 227 28.46 -11.25 9.39
N PHE A 228 28.87 -12.52 9.27
CA PHE A 228 29.67 -13.00 8.14
C PHE A 228 28.79 -13.30 6.93
N THR A 229 28.44 -12.25 6.17
CA THR A 229 27.58 -12.35 4.99
C THR A 229 28.31 -12.07 3.69
N ALA A 230 27.86 -12.69 2.60
CA ALA A 230 28.35 -12.43 1.25
C ALA A 230 27.22 -12.64 0.23
N GLN A 231 27.08 -11.69 -0.70
CA GLN A 231 26.12 -11.74 -1.79
C GLN A 231 26.84 -11.43 -3.11
N VAL A 232 26.38 -12.04 -4.20
CA VAL A 232 26.94 -11.80 -5.53
C VAL A 232 26.26 -10.57 -6.16
N PRO A 233 27.04 -9.57 -6.63
CA PRO A 233 26.52 -8.40 -7.33
C PRO A 233 25.87 -8.77 -8.68
N VAL A 234 24.90 -7.98 -9.12
CA VAL A 234 24.21 -8.17 -10.43
C VAL A 234 25.19 -8.23 -11.59
N GLU A 235 26.22 -7.37 -11.59
CA GLU A 235 27.25 -7.31 -12.64
C GLU A 235 27.96 -8.65 -12.85
N GLN A 236 28.27 -9.35 -11.75
CA GLN A 236 28.91 -10.65 -11.84
C GLN A 236 27.93 -11.74 -12.27
N LEU A 237 26.65 -11.66 -11.87
CA LEU A 237 25.64 -12.62 -12.32
C LEU A 237 25.33 -12.46 -13.82
N ALA A 238 25.30 -11.22 -14.30
CA ALA A 238 24.99 -10.89 -15.69
C ALA A 238 26.07 -11.40 -16.67
N SER A 239 27.30 -11.61 -16.21
CA SER A 239 28.38 -12.16 -17.04
C SER A 239 28.30 -13.68 -17.25
N LEU A 240 27.43 -14.38 -16.52
CA LEU A 240 27.34 -15.85 -16.55
C LEU A 240 26.53 -16.41 -17.73
N GLY A 241 25.81 -15.55 -18.47
CA GLY A 241 25.11 -15.92 -19.71
C GLY A 241 23.57 -15.91 -19.62
N PRO A 242 22.94 -16.69 -18.72
CA PRO A 242 21.47 -16.65 -18.57
C PRO A 242 20.94 -15.27 -18.16
N PRO A 243 19.71 -14.91 -18.56
CA PRO A 243 19.13 -13.62 -18.19
C PRO A 243 18.97 -13.51 -16.67
N VAL A 244 19.41 -12.37 -16.12
CA VAL A 244 19.22 -12.05 -14.70
C VAL A 244 17.90 -11.31 -14.52
N VAL A 245 17.00 -11.89 -13.72
CA VAL A 245 15.83 -11.21 -13.18
C VAL A 245 16.19 -10.70 -11.80
N HIS A 246 16.21 -9.38 -11.61
CA HIS A 246 16.47 -8.77 -10.32
C HIS A 246 15.18 -8.21 -9.72
N ASP A 247 14.65 -8.89 -8.70
CA ASP A 247 13.51 -8.40 -7.93
C ASP A 247 13.99 -7.46 -6.84
N ILE A 248 13.97 -6.16 -7.14
CA ILE A 248 14.31 -5.12 -6.16
C ILE A 248 13.20 -4.93 -5.13
N GLY A 249 11.97 -5.34 -5.47
CA GLY A 249 10.82 -5.39 -4.57
C GLY A 249 10.25 -4.04 -4.15
N SER A 250 11.07 -3.03 -3.86
CA SER A 250 10.75 -1.78 -3.17
C SER A 250 10.13 -0.70 -4.04
N GLY A 251 10.29 -0.78 -5.36
CA GLY A 251 9.76 0.25 -6.28
C GLY A 251 10.68 1.44 -6.50
N LEU A 252 11.89 1.43 -5.93
CA LEU A 252 12.85 2.52 -6.14
C LEU A 252 13.32 2.54 -7.60
N LEU A 253 13.00 3.61 -8.34
CA LEU A 253 13.34 3.71 -9.77
C LEU A 253 14.77 4.20 -10.02
N SER A 254 15.28 5.06 -9.13
CA SER A 254 16.62 5.66 -9.18
C SER A 254 17.19 5.77 -7.76
N PRO A 255 18.52 5.86 -7.59
CA PRO A 255 19.14 5.92 -6.26
C PRO A 255 18.59 7.06 -5.41
N ASP A 256 18.39 6.81 -4.11
CA ASP A 256 18.02 7.81 -3.12
C ASP A 256 19.15 7.95 -2.09
N PRO A 257 19.68 9.17 -1.83
CA PRO A 257 20.75 9.38 -0.86
C PRO A 257 20.43 8.93 0.58
N LEU A 258 19.15 8.89 0.98
CA LEU A 258 18.73 8.36 2.28
C LEU A 258 18.72 6.83 2.32
N LEU A 259 18.72 6.18 1.15
CA LEU A 259 18.59 4.72 0.99
C LEU A 259 19.80 4.13 0.22
N PRO A 260 21.05 4.35 0.66
CA PRO A 260 22.23 4.00 -0.13
C PRO A 260 22.38 2.49 -0.41
N ASP A 261 21.86 1.65 0.48
CA ASP A 261 21.91 0.18 0.36
C ASP A 261 20.65 -0.41 -0.32
N GLU A 262 19.64 0.42 -0.62
CA GLU A 262 18.41 -0.05 -1.24
C GLU A 262 18.57 -0.12 -2.76
N PRO A 263 18.32 -1.28 -3.39
CA PRO A 263 18.51 -1.42 -4.83
C PRO A 263 17.43 -0.66 -5.60
N ASP A 264 17.87 -0.02 -6.69
CA ASP A 264 17.00 0.71 -7.61
C ASP A 264 17.06 0.15 -9.03
N ALA A 265 16.02 0.43 -9.81
CA ALA A 265 15.90 -0.08 -11.18
C ALA A 265 16.99 0.45 -12.11
N THR A 266 17.37 1.72 -12.00
CA THR A 266 18.39 2.35 -12.85
C THR A 266 19.75 1.66 -12.66
N THR A 267 20.21 1.51 -11.42
CA THR A 267 21.50 0.88 -11.10
C THR A 267 21.49 -0.61 -11.46
N ALA A 268 20.40 -1.32 -11.17
CA ALA A 268 20.29 -2.75 -11.49
C ALA A 268 20.36 -3.03 -13.00
N LEU A 269 19.71 -2.21 -13.82
CA LEU A 269 19.76 -2.32 -15.28
C LEU A 269 21.14 -2.00 -15.83
N ARG A 270 21.80 -0.95 -15.33
CA ARG A 270 23.20 -0.62 -15.70
C ARG A 270 24.18 -1.72 -15.35
N ALA A 271 23.93 -2.43 -14.24
CA ALA A 271 24.71 -3.59 -13.83
C ALA A 271 24.41 -4.84 -14.69
N GLY A 272 23.55 -4.77 -15.69
CA GLY A 272 23.30 -5.86 -16.65
C GLY A 272 22.12 -6.77 -16.30
N ALA A 273 21.23 -6.37 -15.38
CA ALA A 273 19.97 -7.10 -15.20
C ALA A 273 19.17 -7.13 -16.52
N ALA A 274 18.73 -8.31 -16.94
CA ALA A 274 17.91 -8.44 -18.15
C ALA A 274 16.50 -7.87 -17.92
N VAL A 275 15.96 -8.10 -16.71
CA VAL A 275 14.67 -7.58 -16.24
C VAL A 275 14.77 -7.23 -14.77
N VAL A 276 14.28 -6.06 -14.39
CA VAL A 276 14.05 -5.66 -13.00
C VAL A 276 12.57 -5.73 -12.70
N THR A 277 12.20 -6.33 -11.56
CA THR A 277 10.82 -6.33 -11.04
C THR A 277 10.71 -5.51 -9.77
N ALA A 278 9.59 -4.79 -9.62
CA ALA A 278 9.36 -3.94 -8.45
C ALA A 278 7.86 -3.79 -8.11
N SER A 279 7.54 -3.38 -6.88
CA SER A 279 6.16 -3.03 -6.47
C SER A 279 5.89 -1.53 -6.63
N GLY A 280 4.69 -1.17 -7.09
CA GLY A 280 4.28 0.24 -7.24
C GLY A 280 3.85 0.94 -5.94
N ASP A 281 3.41 0.18 -4.93
CA ASP A 281 2.79 0.69 -3.69
C ASP A 281 3.73 0.73 -2.48
N LYS A 282 5.04 0.73 -2.74
CA LYS A 282 6.09 0.83 -1.71
C LYS A 282 6.80 2.18 -1.85
N LEU A 283 8.12 2.21 -2.08
CA LEU A 283 8.91 3.44 -2.18
C LEU A 283 8.56 4.31 -3.38
N LEU A 284 7.97 3.74 -4.44
CA LEU A 284 7.44 4.53 -5.56
C LEU A 284 6.24 5.41 -5.14
N GLY A 285 5.51 5.04 -4.09
CA GLY A 285 4.39 5.83 -3.57
C GLY A 285 3.13 5.82 -4.44
N GLY A 286 2.97 4.82 -5.30
CA GLY A 286 1.83 4.66 -6.19
C GLY A 286 0.79 3.65 -5.69
N PRO A 287 -0.18 3.27 -6.53
CA PRO A 287 -1.11 2.19 -6.23
C PRO A 287 -0.41 0.83 -6.32
N GLN A 288 -1.11 -0.23 -5.88
CA GLN A 288 -0.62 -1.60 -6.07
C GLN A 288 -0.39 -1.87 -7.56
N ALA A 289 0.83 -2.24 -7.90
CA ALA A 289 1.24 -2.60 -9.25
C ALA A 289 2.51 -3.46 -9.20
N GLY A 290 2.71 -4.27 -10.23
CA GLY A 290 3.98 -4.94 -10.51
C GLY A 290 4.61 -4.29 -11.72
N ILE A 291 5.82 -3.78 -11.57
CA ILE A 291 6.54 -3.06 -12.62
C ILE A 291 7.65 -3.98 -13.13
N LEU A 292 7.77 -4.10 -14.44
CA LEU A 292 8.88 -4.76 -15.12
C LEU A 292 9.56 -3.75 -16.04
N LEU A 293 10.87 -3.62 -15.90
CA LEU A 293 11.74 -2.76 -16.71
C LEU A 293 12.92 -3.58 -17.19
N GLY A 294 13.33 -3.46 -18.46
CA GLY A 294 14.44 -4.27 -18.95
C GLY A 294 14.64 -4.19 -20.45
N ARG A 295 15.35 -5.21 -20.97
CA ARG A 295 15.60 -5.37 -22.40
C ARG A 295 14.31 -5.55 -23.20
N ALA A 296 14.26 -4.98 -24.39
CA ALA A 296 13.03 -4.93 -25.18
C ALA A 296 12.52 -6.32 -25.58
N ASP A 297 13.44 -7.22 -25.95
CA ASP A 297 13.14 -8.60 -26.34
C ASP A 297 12.59 -9.44 -25.17
N GLU A 298 13.21 -9.34 -23.99
CA GLU A 298 12.77 -10.07 -22.80
C GLU A 298 11.43 -9.57 -22.28
N VAL A 299 11.25 -8.24 -22.15
CA VAL A 299 9.97 -7.67 -21.71
C VAL A 299 8.85 -8.00 -22.70
N GLU A 300 9.13 -7.99 -24.01
CA GLU A 300 8.14 -8.38 -25.02
C GLU A 300 7.82 -9.89 -24.98
N ARG A 301 8.81 -10.76 -24.72
CA ARG A 301 8.59 -12.19 -24.46
C ARG A 301 7.67 -12.40 -23.26
N ILE A 302 7.93 -11.69 -22.16
CA ILE A 302 7.10 -11.73 -20.95
C ILE A 302 5.69 -11.22 -21.24
N ARG A 303 5.54 -10.10 -21.95
CA ARG A 303 4.25 -9.49 -22.30
C ARG A 303 3.37 -10.40 -23.15
N ARG A 304 3.97 -11.19 -24.06
CA ARG A 304 3.25 -12.12 -24.95
C ARG A 304 2.79 -13.40 -24.26
N HIS A 305 3.33 -13.71 -23.08
CA HIS A 305 2.96 -14.91 -22.36
C HIS A 305 1.47 -14.90 -21.96
N PRO A 306 0.70 -15.99 -22.15
CA PRO A 306 -0.74 -16.01 -21.87
C PRO A 306 -1.11 -15.58 -20.44
N LEU A 307 -0.26 -15.91 -19.45
CA LEU A 307 -0.46 -15.52 -18.05
C LEU A 307 -0.52 -13.99 -17.87
N ALA A 308 0.11 -13.20 -18.75
CA ALA A 308 0.07 -11.74 -18.69
C ALA A 308 -1.37 -11.20 -18.70
N ARG A 309 -2.31 -11.91 -19.34
CA ARG A 309 -3.73 -11.54 -19.34
C ARG A 309 -4.39 -11.76 -17.99
N ALA A 310 -3.99 -12.79 -17.24
CA ALA A 310 -4.54 -13.10 -15.92
C ALA A 310 -4.05 -12.11 -14.86
N VAL A 311 -2.80 -11.66 -14.97
CA VAL A 311 -2.20 -10.71 -14.03
C VAL A 311 -2.23 -9.26 -14.49
N ARG A 312 -3.03 -8.93 -15.51
CA ARG A 312 -3.07 -7.60 -16.11
C ARG A 312 -3.53 -6.54 -15.11
N ALA A 313 -2.84 -5.40 -15.04
CA ALA A 313 -3.25 -4.26 -14.22
C ALA A 313 -4.60 -3.66 -14.67
N ASP A 314 -5.42 -3.27 -13.69
CA ASP A 314 -6.70 -2.60 -13.94
C ASP A 314 -6.51 -1.12 -14.32
N LYS A 315 -7.59 -0.45 -14.75
CA LYS A 315 -7.50 0.92 -15.25
C LYS A 315 -7.22 1.96 -14.16
N LEU A 316 -7.68 1.72 -12.93
CA LEU A 316 -7.51 2.65 -11.81
C LEU A 316 -6.05 2.65 -11.37
N ALA A 317 -5.45 1.47 -11.24
CA ALA A 317 -4.03 1.33 -10.93
C ALA A 317 -3.13 1.96 -12.00
N LEU A 318 -3.44 1.77 -13.29
CA LEU A 318 -2.67 2.38 -14.38
C LEU A 318 -2.74 3.91 -14.35
N ALA A 319 -3.94 4.49 -14.16
CA ALA A 319 -4.13 5.93 -14.12
C ALA A 319 -3.42 6.57 -12.91
N ALA A 320 -3.62 6.02 -11.71
CA ALA A 320 -2.93 6.51 -10.51
C ALA A 320 -1.41 6.36 -10.62
N LEU A 321 -0.91 5.24 -11.14
CA LEU A 321 0.53 5.03 -11.28
C LEU A 321 1.14 6.00 -12.30
N GLU A 322 0.45 6.31 -13.41
CA GLU A 322 0.91 7.32 -14.36
C GLU A 322 1.07 8.68 -13.66
N ALA A 323 0.03 9.12 -12.95
CA ALA A 323 0.03 10.37 -12.20
C ALA A 323 1.10 10.38 -11.09
N THR A 324 1.37 9.25 -10.43
CA THR A 324 2.47 9.13 -9.46
C THR A 324 3.83 9.33 -10.13
N VAL A 325 4.05 8.76 -11.32
CA VAL A 325 5.35 8.80 -12.01
C VAL A 325 5.63 10.19 -12.63
N THR A 326 4.59 10.84 -13.18
CA THR A 326 4.70 12.13 -13.87
C THR A 326 4.43 13.34 -12.99
N GLY A 327 3.70 13.15 -11.89
CA GLY A 327 3.24 14.22 -11.00
C GLY A 327 4.27 14.66 -9.96
N PRO A 328 3.83 15.47 -8.97
CA PRO A 328 4.67 15.87 -7.85
C PRO A 328 5.10 14.66 -7.01
N PRO A 329 6.14 14.81 -6.15
CA PRO A 329 6.58 13.73 -5.26
C PRO A 329 5.42 13.11 -4.48
N ALA A 330 5.39 11.78 -4.42
CA ALA A 330 4.38 11.05 -3.68
C ALA A 330 4.49 11.32 -2.17
N PRO A 331 3.40 11.17 -1.39
CA PRO A 331 3.43 11.31 0.06
C PRO A 331 4.51 10.48 0.74
N VAL A 332 4.76 9.25 0.26
CA VAL A 332 5.84 8.38 0.73
C VAL A 332 7.21 9.07 0.68
N THR A 333 7.54 9.73 -0.44
CA THR A 333 8.79 10.47 -0.60
C THR A 333 8.88 11.62 0.40
N ALA A 334 7.79 12.38 0.57
CA ALA A 334 7.74 13.47 1.54
C ALA A 334 7.91 12.97 2.99
N TYR A 335 7.29 11.84 3.35
CA TYR A 335 7.41 11.25 4.69
C TYR A 335 8.77 10.62 4.95
N LEU A 336 9.41 10.08 3.93
CA LEU A 336 10.78 9.56 4.01
C LEU A 336 11.77 10.70 4.30
N HIS A 337 11.67 11.79 3.54
CA HIS A 337 12.55 12.96 3.60
C HIS A 337 12.08 14.03 4.59
N ALA A 338 11.13 13.73 5.48
CA ALA A 338 10.60 14.71 6.43
C ALA A 338 11.70 15.22 7.38
N ASP A 339 11.79 16.55 7.47
CA ASP A 339 12.74 17.28 8.30
C ASP A 339 12.46 17.08 9.80
N PRO A 340 13.39 16.48 10.57
CA PRO A 340 13.17 16.21 11.98
C PRO A 340 12.94 17.47 12.83
N ASP A 341 13.51 18.62 12.46
CA ASP A 341 13.31 19.86 13.22
C ASP A 341 11.89 20.41 13.00
N GLN A 342 11.35 20.29 11.79
CA GLN A 342 9.95 20.61 11.52
C GLN A 342 9.00 19.66 12.26
N LEU A 343 9.33 18.37 12.31
CA LEU A 343 8.55 17.38 13.09
C LEU A 343 8.55 17.73 14.58
N ARG A 344 9.69 18.18 15.12
CA ARG A 344 9.80 18.66 16.50
C ARG A 344 8.85 19.82 16.75
N THR A 345 8.93 20.89 15.97
CA THR A 345 8.07 22.07 16.13
C THR A 345 6.59 21.71 16.02
N ARG A 346 6.22 20.80 15.12
CA ARG A 346 4.85 20.30 15.01
C ARG A 346 4.41 19.54 16.26
N CYS A 347 5.25 18.67 16.80
CA CYS A 347 4.97 17.94 18.04
C CYS A 347 4.90 18.87 19.26
N GLU A 348 5.73 19.91 19.34
CA GLU A 348 5.67 20.92 20.41
C GLU A 348 4.32 21.65 20.42
N ARG A 349 3.83 22.07 19.25
CA ARG A 349 2.49 22.67 19.11
C ARG A 349 1.37 21.71 19.49
N LEU A 350 1.48 20.45 19.06
CA LEU A 350 0.47 19.43 19.40
C LEU A 350 0.44 19.13 20.90
N ALA A 351 1.61 19.01 21.54
CA ALA A 351 1.72 18.80 22.98
C ALA A 351 1.15 19.98 23.77
N ALA A 352 1.41 21.21 23.33
CA ALA A 352 0.86 22.41 23.97
C ALA A 352 -0.67 22.51 23.86
N ALA A 353 -1.28 21.91 22.83
CA ALA A 353 -2.73 21.85 22.64
C ALA A 353 -3.39 20.63 23.32
N THR A 354 -2.59 19.74 23.93
CA THR A 354 -3.07 18.51 24.57
C THR A 354 -3.60 18.81 25.98
N PRO A 355 -4.71 18.20 26.43
CA PRO A 355 -5.21 18.35 27.80
C PRO A 355 -4.12 18.07 28.87
N PRO A 356 -3.97 18.94 29.90
CA PRO A 356 -2.93 18.79 30.92
C PRO A 356 -2.96 17.44 31.65
N GLU A 357 -4.13 16.83 31.79
CA GLU A 357 -4.37 15.56 32.48
C GLU A 357 -3.64 14.40 31.79
N LEU A 358 -3.43 14.50 30.49
CA LEU A 358 -2.70 13.50 29.70
C LEU A 358 -1.18 13.59 29.89
N ASN A 359 -0.66 14.60 30.60
CA ASN A 359 0.77 14.76 30.89
C ASN A 359 1.65 14.56 29.64
N ALA A 360 1.26 15.19 28.54
CA ALA A 360 1.92 15.06 27.26
C ALA A 360 3.33 15.63 27.30
N THR A 361 4.30 14.87 26.78
CA THR A 361 5.68 15.33 26.62
C THR A 361 6.17 15.05 25.21
N ILE A 362 7.06 15.90 24.70
CA ILE A 362 7.74 15.60 23.44
C ILE A 362 8.97 14.73 23.69
N ILE A 363 9.17 13.73 22.85
CA ILE A 363 10.37 12.89 22.90
C ILE A 363 10.98 12.76 21.51
N GLN A 364 12.31 12.71 21.46
CA GLN A 364 13.02 12.30 20.25
C GLN A 364 12.81 10.80 20.05
N THR A 365 12.60 10.40 18.81
CA THR A 365 12.35 9.01 18.45
C THR A 365 12.87 8.72 17.03
N HIS A 366 12.67 7.50 16.56
CA HIS A 366 12.94 7.11 15.18
C HIS A 366 11.65 6.58 14.54
N GLY A 367 11.36 7.06 13.33
CA GLY A 367 10.47 6.39 12.40
C GLY A 367 11.23 5.30 11.63
N VAL A 368 10.50 4.55 10.82
CA VAL A 368 11.07 3.50 9.96
C VAL A 368 10.42 3.54 8.59
N VAL A 369 11.13 3.03 7.58
CA VAL A 369 10.57 2.89 6.23
C VAL A 369 9.39 1.90 6.23
N GLY A 370 9.48 0.79 6.96
CA GLY A 370 8.41 -0.21 7.08
C GLY A 370 8.50 -1.33 6.03
N GLY A 371 7.39 -1.99 5.71
CA GLY A 371 7.34 -3.17 4.82
C GLY A 371 7.61 -2.86 3.33
N GLY A 372 8.24 -1.72 3.05
CA GLY A 372 8.45 -1.15 1.72
C GLY A 372 9.87 -1.27 1.18
N GLY A 373 10.85 -1.65 2.02
CA GLY A 373 12.27 -1.62 1.69
C GLY A 373 13.10 -1.04 2.85
N ALA A 374 14.41 -1.03 2.69
CA ALA A 374 15.42 -0.52 3.62
C ALA A 374 15.23 -1.01 5.08
N PRO A 375 15.19 -2.34 5.31
CA PRO A 375 15.04 -2.88 6.66
C PRO A 375 16.16 -2.37 7.59
N GLY A 376 15.80 -2.03 8.83
CA GLY A 376 16.75 -1.52 9.83
C GLY A 376 17.19 -0.06 9.64
N LEU A 377 16.83 0.63 8.55
CA LEU A 377 17.06 2.06 8.43
C LEU A 377 16.13 2.83 9.38
N THR A 378 16.72 3.67 10.22
CA THR A 378 16.01 4.55 11.15
C THR A 378 15.90 5.95 10.60
N LEU A 379 14.72 6.57 10.72
CA LEU A 379 14.46 7.95 10.30
C LEU A 379 14.34 8.83 11.55
N PRO A 380 15.24 9.81 11.79
CA PRO A 380 15.15 10.70 12.96
C PRO A 380 13.78 11.38 13.05
N SER A 381 13.10 11.32 14.18
CA SER A 381 11.73 11.84 14.33
C SER A 381 11.48 12.40 15.74
N TRP A 382 10.30 12.97 15.91
CA TRP A 382 9.76 13.41 17.19
C TRP A 382 8.34 12.89 17.35
N ALA A 383 7.94 12.63 18.59
CA ALA A 383 6.58 12.20 18.90
C ALA A 383 6.08 12.88 20.17
N VAL A 384 4.75 13.03 20.25
CA VAL A 384 4.06 13.33 21.51
C VAL A 384 3.84 12.03 22.27
N SER A 385 4.37 11.97 23.49
CA SER A 385 4.29 10.83 24.41
C SER A 385 3.12 11.00 25.36
N LEU A 386 2.16 10.10 25.26
CA LEU A 386 0.94 10.03 26.06
C LEU A 386 0.91 8.74 26.91
N PRO A 387 0.03 8.65 27.92
CA PRO A 387 -0.24 7.41 28.64
C PRO A 387 -0.58 6.25 27.69
N GLU A 388 -0.17 5.03 28.05
CA GLU A 388 -0.27 3.85 27.18
C GLU A 388 -1.68 3.57 26.66
N ASP A 389 -2.68 3.72 27.53
CA ASP A 389 -4.10 3.47 27.24
C ASP A 389 -4.66 4.39 26.13
N CYS A 390 -4.04 5.57 25.93
CA CYS A 390 -4.42 6.50 24.88
C CYS A 390 -4.31 5.86 23.48
N ALA A 391 -3.37 4.94 23.25
CA ALA A 391 -3.19 4.30 21.95
C ALA A 391 -4.42 3.48 21.53
N ALA A 392 -5.05 2.77 22.46
CA ALA A 392 -6.27 2.02 22.20
C ALA A 392 -7.44 2.97 21.94
N ARG A 393 -7.58 4.00 22.80
CA ARG A 393 -8.67 4.97 22.74
C ARG A 393 -8.66 5.76 21.42
N LEU A 394 -7.50 6.27 21.02
CA LEU A 394 -7.29 6.97 19.74
C LEU A 394 -7.65 6.11 18.52
N ARG A 395 -7.31 4.81 18.53
CA ARG A 395 -7.63 3.90 17.42
C ARG A 395 -9.13 3.56 17.33
N THR A 396 -9.86 3.66 18.43
CA THR A 396 -11.29 3.31 18.48
C THR A 396 -12.24 4.50 18.31
N GLN A 397 -11.71 5.72 18.13
CA GLN A 397 -12.52 6.90 17.82
C GLN A 397 -13.12 6.84 16.41
N PRO A 398 -14.18 7.62 16.11
CA PRO A 398 -14.76 7.71 14.76
C PRO A 398 -13.76 8.11 13.66
N ARG A 399 -12.73 8.89 14.02
CA ARG A 399 -11.56 9.15 13.19
C ARG A 399 -10.33 8.53 13.87
N PRO A 400 -9.96 7.28 13.54
CA PRO A 400 -8.86 6.61 14.20
C PRO A 400 -7.53 7.33 13.99
N VAL A 401 -6.81 7.59 15.08
CA VAL A 401 -5.37 7.93 15.05
C VAL A 401 -4.59 6.71 15.48
N LEU A 402 -3.75 6.19 14.59
CA LEU A 402 -2.89 5.05 14.87
C LEU A 402 -1.55 5.52 15.43
N ALA A 403 -1.46 5.55 16.76
CA ALA A 403 -0.21 5.70 17.49
C ALA A 403 0.46 4.33 17.69
N ARG A 404 1.76 4.33 18.00
CA ARG A 404 2.48 3.12 18.43
C ARG A 404 2.65 3.11 19.95
N VAL A 405 2.67 1.92 20.56
CA VAL A 405 3.06 1.77 21.96
C VAL A 405 4.54 1.39 21.99
N ASP A 406 5.35 2.16 22.71
CA ASP A 406 6.76 1.86 22.94
C ASP A 406 7.10 2.13 24.41
N ARG A 407 7.76 1.16 25.07
CA ARG A 407 8.15 1.21 26.49
C ARG A 407 7.05 1.73 27.43
N GLY A 408 5.81 1.27 27.25
CA GLY A 408 4.67 1.64 28.10
C GLY A 408 4.14 3.07 27.87
N ARG A 409 4.40 3.66 26.70
CA ARG A 409 3.91 4.98 26.30
C ARG A 409 3.26 4.93 24.92
N CYS A 410 2.18 5.69 24.75
CA CYS A 410 1.57 5.93 23.46
C CYS A 410 2.33 7.04 22.74
N LEU A 411 2.95 6.75 21.60
CA LEU A 411 3.72 7.70 20.82
C LEU A 411 2.95 8.11 19.55
N VAL A 412 2.61 9.40 19.47
CA VAL A 412 1.96 10.03 18.32
C VAL A 412 3.04 10.74 17.49
N ASP A 413 3.46 10.11 16.40
CA ASP A 413 4.53 10.55 15.51
C ASP A 413 3.95 11.19 14.24
N LEU A 414 4.19 12.48 14.03
CA LEU A 414 3.58 13.24 12.93
C LEU A 414 4.28 13.07 11.58
N ARG A 415 5.31 12.21 11.47
CA ARG A 415 6.07 11.99 10.22
C ARG A 415 5.17 11.63 9.03
N CYS A 416 4.17 10.78 9.27
CA CYS A 416 3.26 10.29 8.23
C CYS A 416 1.89 11.00 8.25
N ILE A 417 1.82 12.15 8.91
CA ILE A 417 0.66 13.04 8.93
C ILE A 417 0.97 14.26 8.07
N PRO A 418 0.17 14.58 7.04
CA PRO A 418 0.27 15.85 6.32
C PRO A 418 0.18 17.06 7.29
N PRO A 419 0.98 18.12 7.12
CA PRO A 419 0.95 19.27 8.03
C PRO A 419 -0.43 19.92 8.19
N ASP A 420 -1.25 19.94 7.14
CA ASP A 420 -2.61 20.44 7.16
C ASP A 420 -3.57 19.52 7.93
N ALA A 421 -3.21 18.27 8.22
CA ALA A 421 -3.97 17.33 9.03
C ALA A 421 -3.59 17.33 10.53
N ASP A 422 -2.65 18.17 10.98
CA ASP A 422 -2.25 18.27 12.40
C ASP A 422 -3.45 18.56 13.32
N HIS A 423 -4.38 19.40 12.86
CA HIS A 423 -5.57 19.76 13.61
C HIS A 423 -6.51 18.56 13.86
N LEU A 424 -6.56 17.59 12.94
CA LEU A 424 -7.37 16.39 13.09
C LEU A 424 -6.80 15.47 14.19
N VAL A 425 -5.47 15.44 14.34
CA VAL A 425 -4.79 14.72 15.42
C VAL A 425 -5.02 15.41 16.75
N ALA A 426 -4.92 16.74 16.79
CA ALA A 426 -5.20 17.53 18.00
C ALA A 426 -6.65 17.34 18.48
N GLU A 427 -7.61 17.35 17.56
CA GLU A 427 -9.04 17.09 17.86
C GLU A 427 -9.24 15.68 18.43
N ALA A 428 -8.59 14.65 17.86
CA ALA A 428 -8.66 13.29 18.38
C ALA A 428 -8.09 13.18 19.81
N ILE A 429 -6.97 13.86 20.09
CA ILE A 429 -6.35 13.87 21.41
C ILE A 429 -7.20 14.63 22.44
N SER A 430 -7.81 15.76 22.07
CA SER A 430 -8.65 16.55 22.99
C SER A 430 -9.95 15.84 23.37
N GLN A 431 -10.38 14.86 22.58
CA GLN A 431 -11.52 13.99 22.86
C GLN A 431 -11.17 12.79 23.75
N LEU A 432 -9.91 12.66 24.21
CA LEU A 432 -9.55 11.65 25.20
C LEU A 432 -10.03 12.12 26.60
N PRO A 433 -10.93 11.35 27.27
CA PRO A 433 -11.37 11.65 28.63
C PRO A 433 -10.26 11.81 29.67
#